data_AF-A0A5E6NGD0-F1
#
_entry.id   AF-A0A5E6NGD0-F1
#
_cell.length_a   1.000
_cell.length_b   1.000
_cell.length_c   1.000
_cell.angle_alpha   90.00
_cell.angle_beta   90.00
_cell.angle_gamma   90.00
#
_symmetry.space_group_name_H-M   'P 1'
#
loop_
_entity.id
_entity.type
_entity.pdbx_description
1 polymer ?
#
loop_
_entity_poly.entity_id
_entity_poly.type
_entity_poly.pdbx_seq_one_letter_code
_entity_poly.pdbx_strand_id
1 'polypeptide(L)' 'MWKWIQAFASPRNFYQTSGKIIPWLMTPFIALSLIGLYWSFVVSPADYQQGESVRIMYVHVPAA' A
#
# COMPACT_ATOMS: atom_id res chain seq x y z
N MET A 1 15.59 -25.24 15.67
CA MET A 1 14.26 -24.93 15.10
C MET A 1 13.76 -23.61 15.66
N TRP A 2 13.42 -22.65 14.81
CA TRP A 2 13.04 -21.29 15.25
C TRP A 2 11.60 -21.29 15.80
N LYS A 3 11.48 -21.41 17.12
CA LYS A 3 10.18 -21.63 17.81
C LYS A 3 9.15 -20.52 17.59
N TRP A 4 9.58 -19.27 17.38
CA TRP A 4 8.67 -18.14 17.15
C TRP A 4 8.01 -18.21 15.76
N ILE A 5 8.70 -18.69 14.73
CA ILE A 5 8.11 -18.93 13.40
C ILE A 5 7.07 -20.05 13.50
N GLN A 6 7.37 -21.10 14.25
CA GLN A 6 6.44 -22.22 14.48
C GLN A 6 5.20 -21.81 15.28
N ALA A 7 5.30 -20.79 16.15
CA ALA A 7 4.16 -20.27 16.88
C ALA A 7 3.08 -19.67 15.95
N PHE A 8 3.48 -19.16 14.78
CA PHE A 8 2.57 -18.65 13.74
C PHE A 8 1.91 -19.75 12.89
N ALA A 9 2.34 -21.02 13.00
CA ALA A 9 1.67 -22.13 12.33
C ALA A 9 0.28 -22.43 12.91
N SER A 10 0.03 -22.02 14.17
CA SER A 10 -1.30 -22.06 14.77
C SER A 10 -2.16 -20.91 14.23
N PRO A 11 -3.30 -21.18 13.56
CA PRO A 11 -4.17 -20.13 13.04
C PRO A 11 -4.59 -19.13 14.12
N ARG A 12 -4.88 -19.60 15.35
CA ARG A 12 -5.28 -18.74 16.46
C ARG A 12 -4.21 -17.71 16.82
N ASN A 13 -2.95 -18.15 16.93
CA ASN A 13 -1.84 -17.27 17.30
C ASN A 13 -1.55 -16.26 16.19
N PHE A 14 -1.62 -16.71 14.93
CA PHE A 14 -1.46 -15.83 13.77
C PHE A 14 -2.55 -14.76 13.72
N TYR A 15 -3.82 -15.13 13.78
CA TYR A 15 -4.94 -14.17 13.74
C TYR A 15 -4.87 -13.14 14.87
N GLN A 16 -4.55 -13.57 16.10
CA GLN A 16 -4.41 -12.64 17.23
C GLN A 16 -3.25 -11.66 17.04
N THR A 17 -2.13 -12.13 16.47
CA THR A 17 -0.95 -11.27 16.26
C THR A 17 -1.17 -10.32 15.09
N SER A 18 -1.64 -10.84 13.95
CA SER A 18 -1.97 -10.05 12.77
C SER A 18 -3.03 -9.00 13.09
N GLY A 19 -4.08 -9.34 13.85
CA GLY A 19 -5.11 -8.38 14.28
C GLY A 19 -4.54 -7.20 15.07
N LYS A 20 -3.51 -7.41 15.89
CA LYS A 20 -2.83 -6.33 16.63
C LYS A 20 -1.91 -5.50 15.74
N ILE A 21 -1.30 -6.10 14.72
CA ILE A 21 -0.34 -5.44 13.82
C ILE A 21 -1.05 -4.64 12.73
N ILE A 22 -2.18 -5.13 12.22
CA ILE A 22 -2.97 -4.49 11.15
C ILE A 22 -3.19 -2.99 11.38
N PRO A 23 -3.67 -2.47 12.52
CA PRO A 23 -3.88 -1.03 12.69
C PRO A 23 -2.59 -0.20 12.54
N TRP A 24 -1.45 -0.76 12.99
CA TRP A 24 -0.14 -0.11 12.87
C TRP A 24 0.39 -0.10 11.44
N LEU A 25 0.03 -1.09 10.61
CA LEU A 25 0.37 -1.10 9.18
C LEU A 25 -0.63 -0.31 8.35
N MET A 26 -1.90 -0.27 8.77
CA MET A 26 -2.96 0.48 8.10
C MET A 26 -2.71 1.98 8.12
N THR A 27 -2.20 2.51 9.23
CA THR A 27 -1.91 3.95 9.38
C THR A 27 -0.91 4.46 8.33
N PRO A 28 0.33 3.92 8.23
CA PRO A 28 1.28 4.34 7.21
C PRO A 28 0.81 3.96 5.80
N PHE A 29 0.10 2.84 5.62
CA PHE A 29 -0.50 2.49 4.33
C PHE A 29 -1.43 3.60 3.84
N ILE A 30 -2.42 4.00 4.64
CA ILE A 30 -3.36 5.07 4.28
C ILE A 30 -2.61 6.38 4.04
N ALA A 31 -1.69 6.75 4.93
CA ALA A 31 -0.95 8.00 4.80
C ALA A 31 -0.13 8.06 3.49
N LEU A 32 0.63 7.00 3.18
CA LEU A 32 1.44 6.93 1.97
C LEU A 32 0.56 6.86 0.71
N SER A 33 -0.55 6.13 0.74
CA SER A 33 -1.49 6.08 -0.38
C SER A 33 -2.10 7.46 -0.65
N LEU A 34 -2.54 8.19 0.37
CA LEU A 34 -3.10 9.54 0.19
C LEU A 34 -2.06 10.52 -0.35
N ILE A 35 -0.84 10.48 0.17
CA ILE A 35 0.27 11.30 -0.34
C ILE A 35 0.55 10.97 -1.81
N GLY A 36 0.65 9.69 -2.15
CA GLY A 36 0.89 9.24 -3.52
C GLY A 36 -0.21 9.67 -4.48
N LEU A 37 -1.48 9.55 -4.08
CA LEU A 37 -2.63 9.98 -4.88
C LEU A 37 -2.67 11.50 -5.06
N TYR A 38 -2.34 12.27 -4.01
CA TYR A 38 -2.25 13.72 -4.13
C TYR A 38 -1.15 14.14 -5.11
N TRP A 39 0.03 13.51 -5.03
CA TRP A 39 1.11 13.79 -5.97
C TRP A 39 0.76 13.38 -7.39
N SER A 40 0.13 12.23 -7.60
CA SER A 40 -0.21 11.74 -8.93
C SER A 40 -1.28 12.61 -9.62
N PHE A 41 -2.29 13.08 -8.89
CA PHE A 41 -3.42 13.78 -9.49
C PHE A 41 -3.37 15.31 -9.42
N VAL A 42 -2.67 15.87 -8.44
CA VAL A 42 -2.69 17.33 -8.19
C VAL A 42 -1.35 17.98 -8.50
N VAL A 43 -0.25 17.37 -8.05
CA VAL A 43 1.08 17.99 -8.19
C VAL A 43 1.75 17.63 -9.51
N SER A 44 1.48 16.44 -10.05
CA SER A 44 2.14 15.98 -11.27
C SER A 44 1.78 16.87 -12.48
N PRO A 45 2.79 17.42 -13.18
CA PRO A 45 2.55 18.21 -14.38
C PRO A 45 2.01 17.34 -15.52
N ALA A 46 1.38 17.99 -16.49
CA ALA A 46 1.01 17.35 -17.75
C ALA A 46 2.27 16.83 -18.48
N ASP A 47 2.20 15.63 -19.02
CA ASP A 47 3.27 15.06 -19.85
C ASP A 47 3.28 15.73 -21.23
N TYR A 48 4.45 15.78 -21.87
CA TYR A 48 4.63 16.40 -23.19
C TYR A 48 3.86 15.69 -24.32
N GLN A 49 3.73 14.36 -24.27
CA GLN A 49 3.05 13.58 -25.31
C GLN A 49 1.61 13.24 -24.92
N GLN A 50 1.39 12.96 -23.65
CA GLN A 50 0.12 12.42 -23.15
C GLN A 50 -0.76 13.48 -22.47
N GLY A 51 -0.22 14.68 -22.23
CA GLY A 51 -0.92 15.74 -21.51
C GLY A 51 -1.36 15.27 -20.11
N GLU A 52 -2.61 15.57 -19.76
CA GLU A 52 -3.24 15.16 -18.49
C GLU A 52 -3.49 13.64 -18.40
N SER A 53 -3.53 12.93 -19.53
CA SER A 53 -3.81 11.49 -19.56
C SER A 53 -2.72 10.65 -18.88
N VAL A 54 -1.51 11.20 -18.73
CA VAL A 54 -0.42 10.55 -17.97
C VAL A 54 -0.84 10.22 -16.54
N ARG A 55 -1.77 10.99 -15.95
CA ARG A 55 -2.25 10.77 -14.59
C ARG A 55 -3.02 9.46 -14.42
N ILE A 56 -3.62 8.93 -15.50
CA ILE A 56 -4.29 7.62 -15.52
C ILE A 56 -3.26 6.50 -15.34
N MET A 57 -2.05 6.66 -15.90
CA MET A 57 -1.01 5.63 -15.84
C MET A 57 -0.48 5.41 -14.42
N TYR A 58 -0.50 6.43 -13.56
CA TYR A 58 -0.08 6.31 -12.16
C TYR A 58 -0.91 5.32 -11.34
N VAL A 59 -2.15 5.03 -11.77
CA VAL A 59 -3.00 4.03 -11.13
C VAL A 59 -3.08 2.76 -11.98
N HIS A 60 -3.23 2.89 -13.30
CA HIS A 60 -3.49 1.76 -14.18
C HIS A 60 -2.28 0.87 -14.43
N VAL A 61 -1.11 1.44 -14.74
CA VAL A 61 0.10 0.66 -15.10
C VAL A 61 0.63 -0.19 -13.95
N PRO A 62 0.78 0.30 -12.72
CA PRO A 62 1.23 -0.55 -11.61
C PRO A 62 0.16 -1.55 -11.14
N ALA A 63 -1.08 -1.44 -11.60
CA ALA A 63 -2.19 -2.33 -11.25
C ALA A 63 -2.49 -3.39 -12.32
N ALA A 64 -1.79 -3.36 -13.46
CA ALA A 64 -1.85 -4.34 -14.55
C ALA A 64 -0.76 -5.40 -14.38
#